data_AF-A0A1H8SF61-F1
#
_entry.id   AF-A0A1H8SF61-F1
#
_cell.length_a   1.000
_cell.length_b   1.000
_cell.length_c   1.000
_cell.angle_alpha   90.00
_cell.angle_beta   90.00
_cell.angle_gamma   90.00
#
_symmetry.space_group_name_H-M   'P 1'
#
loop_
_entity.id
_entity.type
_entity.pdbx_description
1 polymer ?
#
loop_
_entity_poly.entity_id
_entity_poly.type
_entity_poly.pdbx_seq_one_letter_code
_entity_poly.pdbx_strand_id
1 'polypeptide(L)'
;MKKDDHKNRVFSAKGLDGIVAMEFLLTPILNNYTLNSNLSQRTSAITKNGVKIGAVADMLLSDQLGDQVGFLKFNFSSEKLKKEEAEVKLHVLKTFFENKGLNLQPKSCMLVDVAARRIYTIADVKNSELGLQMATIEIRDNWNLI
;
A
#
# COMPACT_ATOMS: atom_id res chain seq x y z
N MET A 1 15.44 21.11 18.01
CA MET A 1 15.02 20.55 16.71
C MET A 1 16.19 19.86 15.96
N LYS A 2 16.98 18.98 16.60
CA LYS A 2 18.16 18.31 15.98
C LYS A 2 18.22 16.79 16.16
N LYS A 3 17.42 16.20 17.07
CA LYS A 3 17.42 14.74 17.32
C LYS A 3 16.59 13.95 16.30
N ASP A 4 15.54 14.55 15.73
CA ASP A 4 14.68 13.88 14.75
C ASP A 4 15.38 13.69 13.40
N ASP A 5 16.21 14.64 12.96
CA ASP A 5 16.96 14.54 11.71
C ASP A 5 17.90 13.33 11.68
N HIS A 6 18.57 13.02 12.80
CA HIS A 6 19.51 11.90 12.84
C HIS A 6 18.79 10.55 12.82
N LYS A 7 17.70 10.40 13.57
CA LYS A 7 16.88 9.19 13.55
C LYS A 7 16.27 8.97 12.16
N ASN A 8 15.72 10.02 11.56
CA ASN A 8 15.15 9.95 10.22
C ASN A 8 16.19 9.56 9.17
N ARG A 9 17.42 10.08 9.24
CA ARG A 9 18.52 9.65 8.35
C ARG A 9 18.83 8.16 8.48
N VAL A 10 18.89 7.62 9.70
CA VAL A 10 19.15 6.19 9.91
C VAL A 10 18.02 5.33 9.36
N PHE A 11 16.76 5.72 9.57
CA PHE A 11 15.61 5.01 9.00
C PHE A 11 15.58 5.10 7.47
N SER A 12 15.88 6.27 6.89
CA SER A 12 15.97 6.45 5.45
C SER A 12 17.09 5.63 4.82
N ALA A 13 18.28 5.59 5.44
CA ALA A 13 19.40 4.78 4.96
C ALA A 13 19.03 3.28 4.97
N LYS A 14 18.47 2.78 6.08
CA LYS A 14 18.00 1.39 6.17
C LYS A 14 16.91 1.06 5.14
N GLY A 15 16.00 2.01 4.91
CA GLY A 15 14.98 1.88 3.87
C GLY A 15 15.59 1.76 2.48
N LEU A 16 16.56 2.63 2.16
CA LEU A 16 17.27 2.59 0.88
C LEU A 16 18.05 1.28 0.69
N ASP A 17 18.81 0.85 1.69
CA ASP A 17 19.55 -0.42 1.67
C ASP A 17 18.60 -1.60 1.42
N GLY A 18 17.42 -1.57 2.05
CA GLY A 18 16.37 -2.58 1.84
C GLY A 18 15.84 -2.60 0.41
N ILE A 19 15.62 -1.43 -0.20
CA ILE A 19 15.18 -1.33 -1.60
C ILE A 19 16.26 -1.79 -2.57
N VAL A 20 17.52 -1.38 -2.36
CA VAL A 20 18.67 -1.83 -3.17
C VAL A 20 18.80 -3.34 -3.11
N ALA A 21 18.64 -3.95 -1.92
CA ALA A 21 18.66 -5.40 -1.77
C ALA A 21 17.51 -6.12 -2.50
N MET A 22 16.47 -5.40 -2.93
CA MET A 22 15.34 -5.92 -3.68
C MET A 22 15.37 -5.54 -5.17
N GLU A 23 16.42 -4.86 -5.65
CA GLU A 23 16.52 -4.36 -7.03
C GLU A 23 16.24 -5.48 -8.05
N PHE A 24 16.86 -6.65 -7.88
CA PHE A 24 16.67 -7.79 -8.78
C PHE A 24 15.22 -8.29 -8.85
N LEU A 25 14.44 -8.12 -7.78
CA LEU A 25 13.02 -8.48 -7.76
C LEU A 25 12.14 -7.37 -8.32
N LEU A 26 12.46 -6.12 -8.03
CA LEU A 26 11.64 -4.96 -8.38
C LEU A 26 11.83 -4.52 -9.83
N THR A 27 13.08 -4.41 -10.29
CA THR A 27 13.41 -3.85 -11.61
C THR A 27 12.70 -4.57 -12.77
N PRO A 28 12.69 -5.92 -12.86
CA PRO A 28 12.02 -6.60 -13.96
C PRO A 28 10.50 -6.34 -14.00
N ILE A 29 9.89 -6.09 -12.84
CA ILE A 29 8.46 -5.80 -12.73
C ILE A 29 8.20 -4.33 -13.10
N LEU A 30 8.93 -3.42 -12.46
CA LEU A 30 8.71 -1.97 -12.58
C LEU A 30 9.08 -1.42 -13.95
N ASN A 31 10.00 -2.07 -14.69
CA ASN A 31 10.35 -1.68 -16.07
C ASN A 31 9.19 -1.77 -17.06
N ASN A 32 8.10 -2.45 -16.70
CA ASN A 32 6.90 -2.53 -17.54
C ASN A 32 5.94 -1.35 -17.31
N TYR A 33 6.26 -0.43 -16.40
CA TYR A 33 5.37 0.64 -15.98
C TYR A 33 6.05 2.01 -16.00
N THR A 34 5.23 3.05 -16.20
CA THR A 34 5.61 4.43 -15.88
C THR A 34 5.18 4.75 -14.45
N LEU A 35 6.12 5.24 -13.63
CA LEU A 35 5.89 5.54 -12.21
C LEU A 35 5.48 7.00 -12.01
N ASN A 36 4.28 7.24 -11.51
CA ASN A 36 3.76 8.57 -11.21
C ASN A 36 3.61 8.76 -9.69
N SER A 37 4.11 9.87 -9.15
CA SER A 37 3.91 10.19 -7.74
C SER A 37 2.46 10.55 -7.44
N ASN A 38 1.88 10.00 -6.38
CA ASN A 38 0.52 10.33 -5.93
C ASN A 38 0.48 11.09 -4.59
N LEU A 39 1.61 11.70 -4.22
CA LEU A 39 1.79 12.31 -2.89
C LEU A 39 0.92 13.55 -2.65
N SER A 40 0.38 14.16 -3.72
CA SER A 40 -0.56 15.28 -3.62
C SER A 40 -1.95 14.88 -3.11
N GLN A 41 -2.31 13.58 -3.11
CA GLN A 41 -3.66 13.11 -2.77
C GLN A 41 -3.81 12.54 -1.35
N ARG A 42 -2.91 12.92 -0.43
CA ARG A 42 -2.78 12.32 0.92
C ARG A 42 -4.02 12.43 1.84
N THR A 43 -4.99 13.30 1.54
CA THR A 43 -6.12 13.61 2.43
C THR A 43 -7.39 12.79 2.16
N SER A 44 -7.38 11.97 1.11
CA SER A 44 -8.55 11.18 0.71
C SER A 44 -8.66 9.88 1.52
N ALA A 45 -9.89 9.40 1.73
CA ALA A 45 -10.19 8.21 2.52
C ALA A 45 -11.38 7.44 1.95
N ILE A 46 -11.48 6.15 2.28
CA ILE A 46 -12.73 5.39 2.13
C ILE A 46 -13.46 5.33 3.47
N THR A 47 -14.77 5.14 3.43
CA THR A 47 -15.58 4.91 4.63
C THR A 47 -16.18 3.52 4.57
N LYS A 48 -16.00 2.73 5.63
CA LYS A 48 -16.58 1.39 5.77
C LYS A 48 -17.08 1.21 7.20
N ASN A 49 -18.34 0.78 7.36
CA ASN A 49 -18.97 0.60 8.68
C ASN A 49 -18.86 1.84 9.60
N GLY A 50 -18.88 3.05 9.03
CA GLY A 50 -18.70 4.30 9.79
C GLY A 50 -17.24 4.65 10.14
N VAL A 51 -16.28 3.77 9.84
CA VAL A 51 -14.85 4.02 10.04
C VAL A 51 -14.24 4.66 8.79
N LYS A 52 -13.54 5.80 8.97
CA LYS A 52 -12.80 6.50 7.90
C LYS A 52 -11.38 5.96 7.81
N ILE A 53 -11.02 5.40 6.65
CA ILE A 53 -9.73 4.75 6.41
C ILE A 53 -8.95 5.55 5.38
N GLY A 54 -7.82 6.14 5.79
CA GLY A 54 -6.91 6.83 4.88
C GLY A 54 -6.21 5.83 3.93
N ALA A 55 -6.26 6.10 2.63
CA ALA A 55 -5.69 5.23 1.60
C ALA A 55 -4.76 6.04 0.68
N VAL A 56 -3.46 5.78 0.78
CA VAL A 56 -2.43 6.46 -0.01
C VAL A 56 -1.37 5.46 -0.48
N ALA A 57 -1.35 5.21 -1.79
CA ALA A 57 -0.23 4.57 -2.45
C ALA A 57 0.94 5.54 -2.61
N ASP A 58 2.17 5.02 -2.62
CA ASP A 58 3.37 5.85 -2.78
C ASP A 58 3.55 6.25 -4.24
N MET A 59 3.22 5.35 -5.16
CA MET A 59 3.21 5.60 -6.60
C MET A 59 1.99 4.99 -7.28
N LEU A 60 1.61 5.59 -8.39
CA LEU A 60 0.65 5.11 -9.36
C LEU A 60 1.41 4.55 -10.56
N LEU A 61 0.94 3.43 -11.10
CA LEU A 61 1.57 2.71 -12.21
C LEU A 61 0.74 2.85 -13.48
N SER A 62 1.31 3.49 -14.49
CA SER A 62 0.72 3.56 -15.83
C SER A 62 1.35 2.51 -16.75
N ASP A 63 0.57 1.95 -17.67
CA ASP A 63 1.11 1.09 -18.73
C ASP A 63 1.78 1.93 -19.84
N GLN A 64 2.19 1.25 -20.92
CA GLN A 64 2.85 1.89 -22.06
C GLN A 64 1.92 2.81 -22.88
N LEU A 65 0.60 2.66 -22.75
CA LEU A 65 -0.40 3.51 -23.39
C LEU A 65 -0.72 4.75 -22.55
N GLY A 66 -0.21 4.81 -21.31
CA GLY A 66 -0.45 5.87 -20.36
C GLY A 66 -1.64 5.61 -19.43
N ASP A 67 -2.32 4.48 -19.57
CA ASP A 67 -3.48 4.14 -18.76
C ASP A 67 -3.06 3.76 -17.34
N GLN A 68 -3.81 4.27 -16.36
CA GLN A 68 -3.54 4.02 -14.94
C GLN A 68 -4.00 2.61 -14.55
N VAL A 69 -3.08 1.64 -14.55
CA VAL A 69 -3.39 0.21 -14.37
C VAL A 69 -3.14 -0.32 -12.97
N GLY A 70 -2.38 0.39 -12.14
CA GLY A 70 -1.99 -0.13 -10.83
C GLY A 70 -1.41 0.91 -9.87
N PHE A 71 -0.86 0.42 -8.77
CA PHE A 71 -0.19 1.24 -7.76
C PHE A 71 0.93 0.46 -7.07
N LEU A 72 1.84 1.20 -6.44
CA LEU A 72 2.92 0.66 -5.63
C LEU A 72 2.85 1.25 -4.21
N LYS A 73 2.91 0.37 -3.22
CA LYS A 73 2.99 0.73 -1.80
C LYS A 73 4.23 0.10 -1.18
N PHE A 74 5.03 0.88 -0.48
CA PHE A 74 6.14 0.39 0.33
C PHE A 74 5.74 0.25 1.80
N ASN A 75 6.17 -0.85 2.41
CA ASN A 75 6.12 -1.09 3.84
C ASN A 75 7.54 -1.12 4.38
N PHE A 76 7.96 -0.02 5.01
CA PHE A 76 9.27 0.16 5.65
C PHE A 76 9.26 -0.19 7.16
N SER A 77 8.24 -0.93 7.63
CA SER A 77 8.19 -1.38 9.02
C SER A 77 9.42 -2.22 9.36
N SER A 78 9.86 -2.21 10.62
CA SER A 78 10.87 -3.17 11.10
C SER A 78 10.33 -4.59 11.20
N GLU A 79 9.01 -4.73 11.32
CA GLU A 79 8.33 -6.02 11.39
C GLU A 79 7.86 -6.47 10.02
N LYS A 80 7.97 -7.78 9.79
CA LYS A 80 7.48 -8.43 8.57
C LYS A 80 5.96 -8.42 8.58
N LEU A 81 5.37 -8.03 7.46
CA LEU A 81 3.94 -8.01 7.27
C LEU A 81 3.44 -9.46 7.09
N LYS A 82 2.35 -9.81 7.78
CA LYS A 82 1.64 -11.06 7.50
C LYS A 82 0.95 -10.95 6.14
N LYS A 83 0.71 -12.11 5.50
CA LYS A 83 0.12 -12.14 4.17
C LYS A 83 -1.28 -11.51 4.17
N GLU A 84 -2.08 -11.83 5.17
CA GLU A 84 -3.45 -11.36 5.32
C GLU A 84 -3.50 -9.84 5.51
N GLU A 85 -2.55 -9.28 6.26
CA GLU A 85 -2.41 -7.82 6.45
C GLU A 85 -2.02 -7.12 5.15
N ALA A 86 -1.15 -7.74 4.34
CA ALA A 86 -0.78 -7.23 3.03
C ALA A 86 -1.98 -7.22 2.08
N GLU A 87 -2.75 -8.31 2.07
CA GLU A 87 -3.95 -8.46 1.24
C GLU A 87 -5.04 -7.44 1.60
N VAL A 88 -5.33 -7.25 2.90
CA VAL A 88 -6.28 -6.23 3.35
C VAL A 88 -5.84 -4.82 2.95
N LYS A 89 -4.54 -4.48 3.12
CA LYS A 89 -4.01 -3.16 2.72
C LYS A 89 -4.14 -2.93 1.21
N LEU A 90 -3.79 -3.94 0.40
CA LEU A 90 -3.93 -3.88 -1.05
C LEU A 90 -5.38 -3.71 -1.48
N HIS A 91 -6.29 -4.45 -0.83
CA HIS A 91 -7.73 -4.36 -1.10
C HIS A 91 -8.28 -2.97 -0.80
N VAL A 92 -7.97 -2.41 0.37
CA VAL A 92 -8.35 -1.03 0.75
C VAL A 92 -7.87 0.00 -0.29
N LEU A 93 -6.61 -0.10 -0.72
CA LEU A 93 -6.05 0.82 -1.71
C LEU A 93 -6.72 0.65 -3.08
N LYS A 94 -6.99 -0.59 -3.50
CA LYS A 94 -7.67 -0.86 -4.75
C LYS A 94 -9.09 -0.28 -4.74
N THR A 95 -9.89 -0.60 -3.72
CA THR A 95 -11.25 -0.05 -3.57
C THR A 95 -11.24 1.47 -3.54
N PHE A 96 -10.26 2.08 -2.88
CA PHE A 96 -10.11 3.53 -2.86
C PHE A 96 -9.96 4.14 -4.26
N PHE A 97 -9.10 3.58 -5.09
CA PHE A 97 -8.85 4.09 -6.44
C PHE A 97 -9.96 3.72 -7.42
N GLU A 98 -10.58 2.55 -7.27
CA GLU A 98 -11.77 2.16 -8.05
C GLU A 98 -12.95 3.09 -7.77
N ASN A 99 -13.15 3.51 -6.52
CA ASN A 99 -14.15 4.53 -6.16
C ASN A 99 -13.86 5.91 -6.78
N LYS A 100 -12.61 6.15 -7.22
CA LYS A 100 -12.21 7.35 -7.97
C LYS A 100 -12.33 7.16 -9.49
N GLY A 101 -12.85 6.02 -9.95
CA GLY A 101 -13.07 5.72 -11.36
C GLY A 101 -11.88 5.06 -12.07
N LEU A 102 -10.84 4.63 -11.34
CA LEU A 102 -9.71 3.91 -11.94
C LEU A 102 -10.04 2.43 -12.11
N ASN A 103 -9.69 1.84 -13.26
CA ASN A 103 -9.83 0.41 -13.50
C ASN A 103 -8.49 -0.29 -13.26
N LEU A 104 -8.28 -0.78 -12.04
CA LEU A 104 -7.00 -1.31 -11.62
C LEU A 104 -6.88 -2.83 -11.84
N GLN A 105 -5.76 -3.24 -12.44
CA GLN A 105 -5.41 -4.64 -12.61
C GLN A 105 -4.86 -5.21 -11.30
N PRO A 106 -5.39 -6.33 -10.77
CA PRO A 106 -4.95 -6.93 -9.51
C PRO A 106 -3.44 -7.20 -9.43
N LYS A 107 -2.84 -7.68 -10.53
CA LYS A 107 -1.40 -7.99 -10.61
C LYS A 107 -0.51 -6.74 -10.62
N SER A 108 -1.05 -5.60 -11.04
CA SER A 108 -0.37 -4.30 -11.07
C SER A 108 -0.57 -3.53 -9.75
N CYS A 109 -1.31 -4.07 -8.79
CA CYS A 109 -1.47 -3.49 -7.45
C CYS A 109 -0.50 -4.17 -6.49
N MET A 110 0.60 -3.48 -6.16
CA MET A 110 1.74 -4.08 -5.48
C MET A 110 2.01 -3.46 -4.11
N LEU A 111 2.32 -4.32 -3.14
CA LEU A 111 2.85 -3.94 -1.83
C LEU A 111 4.22 -4.58 -1.65
N VAL A 112 5.24 -3.75 -1.49
CA VAL A 112 6.63 -4.16 -1.26
C VAL A 112 6.89 -4.13 0.24
N ASP A 113 7.01 -5.31 0.85
CA ASP A 113 7.47 -5.44 2.23
C ASP A 113 8.99 -5.53 2.26
N VAL A 114 9.61 -4.41 2.62
CA VAL A 114 11.06 -4.25 2.59
C VAL A 114 11.74 -5.11 3.67
N ALA A 115 11.13 -5.24 4.84
CA ALA A 115 11.66 -6.07 5.92
C ALA A 115 11.59 -7.57 5.60
N ALA A 116 10.52 -8.02 4.93
CA ALA A 116 10.40 -9.40 4.49
C ALA A 116 11.09 -9.69 3.15
N ARG A 117 11.49 -8.65 2.40
CA ARG A 117 11.96 -8.72 1.02
C ARG A 117 10.97 -9.44 0.10
N ARG A 118 9.69 -9.09 0.21
CA ARG A 118 8.59 -9.72 -0.53
C ARG A 118 7.72 -8.69 -1.24
N ILE A 119 7.14 -9.12 -2.35
CA ILE A 119 6.14 -8.35 -3.08
C ILE A 119 4.83 -9.11 -2.99
N TYR A 120 3.79 -8.44 -2.50
CA TYR A 120 2.43 -8.93 -2.46
C TYR A 120 1.62 -8.29 -3.58
N THR A 121 0.76 -9.07 -4.22
CA THR A 121 -0.22 -8.63 -5.22
C THR A 121 -1.60 -9.12 -4.83
N ILE A 122 -2.64 -8.53 -5.39
CA ILE A 122 -4.02 -8.95 -5.12
C ILE A 122 -4.28 -10.30 -5.80
N ALA A 123 -4.48 -11.34 -4.99
CA ALA A 123 -4.75 -12.70 -5.46
C ALA A 123 -6.23 -13.09 -5.34
N ASP A 124 -6.91 -12.73 -4.24
CA ASP A 124 -8.32 -13.06 -4.00
C ASP A 124 -9.04 -11.95 -3.22
N VAL A 125 -10.08 -11.38 -3.83
CA VAL A 125 -10.79 -10.19 -3.34
C VAL A 125 -11.76 -10.55 -2.21
N LYS A 126 -12.30 -11.78 -2.18
CA LYS A 126 -13.38 -12.16 -1.24
C LYS A 126 -12.90 -12.25 0.21
N ASN A 127 -11.74 -12.86 0.45
CA ASN A 127 -11.20 -13.01 1.80
C ASN A 127 -10.74 -11.66 2.39
N SER A 128 -10.21 -10.78 1.55
CA SER A 128 -9.75 -9.44 1.95
C SER A 128 -10.90 -8.53 2.38
N GLU A 129 -12.04 -8.61 1.69
CA GLU A 129 -13.25 -7.85 2.04
C GLU A 129 -13.82 -8.30 3.40
N LEU A 130 -13.85 -9.61 3.67
CA LEU A 130 -14.30 -10.13 4.97
C LEU A 130 -13.38 -9.65 6.10
N GLY A 131 -12.06 -9.71 5.90
CA GLY A 131 -11.07 -9.21 6.87
C GLY A 131 -11.24 -7.70 7.15
N LEU A 132 -11.45 -6.90 6.10
CA LEU A 132 -11.73 -5.47 6.23
C LEU A 132 -13.05 -5.21 6.99
N GLN A 133 -14.09 -5.98 6.68
CA GLN A 133 -15.39 -5.87 7.36
C GLN A 133 -15.27 -6.18 8.85
N MET A 134 -14.60 -7.28 9.22
CA MET A 134 -14.40 -7.65 10.62
C MET A 134 -13.60 -6.59 11.38
N ALA A 135 -12.48 -6.13 10.81
CA ALA A 135 -11.64 -5.12 11.43
C ALA A 135 -12.36 -3.78 11.65
N THR A 136 -13.18 -3.35 10.69
CA THR A 136 -13.93 -2.08 10.80
C THR A 136 -15.10 -2.16 11.77
N ILE A 137 -15.74 -3.32 11.90
CA ILE A 137 -16.76 -3.56 12.94
C ILE A 137 -16.10 -3.50 14.32
N GLU A 138 -14.99 -4.22 14.51
CA GLU A 138 -14.25 -4.23 15.77
C GLU A 138 -13.82 -2.82 16.19
N ILE A 139 -13.26 -2.03 15.27
CA ILE A 139 -12.89 -0.63 15.54
C ILE A 139 -14.10 0.20 15.96
N ARG A 140 -15.21 0.11 15.23
CA ARG A 140 -16.43 0.86 15.54
C ARG A 140 -16.97 0.48 16.92
N ASP A 141 -17.04 -0.81 17.22
CA ASP A 141 -17.61 -1.32 18.46
C ASP A 141 -16.73 -0.94 19.66
N ASN A 142 -15.40 -0.97 19.50
CA ASN A 142 -14.46 -0.47 20.52
C ASN A 142 -14.59 1.04 20.75
N TRP A 143 -14.91 1.82 19.71
CA TRP A 143 -15.11 3.27 19.84
C TRP A 143 -16.39 3.63 20.58
N ASN A 144 -17.43 2.80 20.47
CA ASN A 144 -18.70 2.99 21.20
C ASN A 144 -18.58 2.66 22.70
N LEU A 145 -17.46 2.09 23.14
CA LEU A 145 -17.18 1.74 24.54
C LEU A 145 -16.37 2.83 25.28
N ILE A 146 -15.97 3.91 24.59
CA ILE A 146 -15.21 5.06 25.14
C ILE A 146 -16.13 6.27 25.23
#